data_AF-A0A503WQZ6-F1
#
_entry.id   AF-A0A503WQZ6-F1
#
_cell.length_a   1.000
_cell.length_b   1.000
_cell.length_c   1.000
_cell.angle_alpha   90.00
_cell.angle_beta   90.00
_cell.angle_gamma   90.00
#
_symmetry.space_group_name_H-M   'P 1'
#
loop_
_entity.id
_entity.type
_entity.pdbx_description
1 polymer ?
#
loop_
_entity_poly.entity_id
_entity_poly.type
_entity_poly.pdbx_seq_one_letter_code
_entity_poly.pdbx_strand_id
1 'polypeptide(L)'
;MKPRHLLASLAAASMLIAMPALAADSAQDFVDKAAIGGKFEVDSSKIAQDKAQDQSIKNFAQTMIRDHGAANAKLETITGEQKLKVPTALDAQHQGDLDKLQNAQPPIDPAYVDMQRKAHADAVDLFESYARDGDNAALKTFAQQTVDTLKMHRQMIEKIAAAQDSITGATTPAVKTTNTPNAAALVPGANSFTETQAKSRIEDAGYSNVSKLAKDDQGIWRGQATKSGQSVAVGLDYQGNVVADSK
;
A
#
# COMPACT_ATOMS: atom_id res chain seq x y z
N MET A 1 -47.16 -68.22 -12.25
CA MET A 1 -47.35 -67.00 -13.08
C MET A 1 -46.29 -65.96 -12.66
N LYS A 2 -45.82 -65.17 -13.64
CA LYS A 2 -44.58 -64.36 -13.65
C LYS A 2 -44.54 -63.16 -12.65
N PRO A 3 -43.34 -62.61 -12.38
CA PRO A 3 -42.97 -61.80 -11.21
C PRO A 3 -43.02 -60.30 -11.47
N ARG A 4 -42.74 -59.46 -10.44
CA ARG A 4 -42.20 -58.10 -10.64
C ARG A 4 -41.57 -57.51 -9.36
N HIS A 5 -40.29 -57.13 -9.50
CA HIS A 5 -39.49 -56.33 -8.59
C HIS A 5 -39.85 -54.84 -8.67
N LEU A 6 -39.64 -54.06 -7.60
CA LEU A 6 -39.47 -52.59 -7.57
C LEU A 6 -38.73 -52.26 -6.25
N LEU A 7 -37.40 -52.08 -6.27
CA LEU A 7 -36.63 -50.84 -6.42
C LEU A 7 -36.82 -49.83 -5.28
N ALA A 8 -35.78 -49.76 -4.43
CA ALA A 8 -35.53 -48.70 -3.46
C ALA A 8 -35.04 -47.43 -4.17
N SER A 9 -35.41 -46.25 -3.67
CA SER A 9 -34.73 -45.00 -3.98
C SER A 9 -34.53 -44.20 -2.70
N LEU A 10 -33.26 -44.02 -2.37
CA LEU A 10 -32.74 -43.26 -1.25
C LEU A 10 -32.63 -41.79 -1.70
N ALA A 11 -33.51 -40.92 -1.20
CA ALA A 11 -33.37 -39.49 -1.42
C ALA A 11 -32.42 -38.92 -0.35
N ALA A 12 -31.17 -38.67 -0.72
CA ALA A 12 -30.25 -37.89 0.10
C ALA A 12 -30.57 -36.40 -0.09
N ALA A 13 -31.20 -35.78 0.91
CA ALA A 13 -31.42 -34.35 0.96
C ALA A 13 -30.13 -33.64 1.41
N SER A 14 -29.38 -33.07 0.47
CA SER A 14 -28.26 -32.18 0.78
C SER A 14 -28.79 -30.84 1.26
N MET A 15 -28.79 -30.62 2.57
CA MET A 15 -29.13 -29.34 3.18
C MET A 15 -27.92 -28.40 3.06
N LEU A 16 -27.96 -27.47 2.11
CA LEU A 16 -27.01 -26.37 2.04
C LEU A 16 -27.25 -25.44 3.23
N ILE A 17 -26.38 -25.49 4.23
CA ILE A 17 -26.34 -24.49 5.29
C ILE A 17 -25.76 -23.23 4.65
N ALA A 18 -26.63 -22.31 4.24
CA ALA A 18 -26.22 -20.95 3.89
C ALA A 18 -25.68 -20.29 5.16
N MET A 19 -24.35 -20.17 5.27
CA MET A 19 -23.75 -19.31 6.28
C MET A 19 -24.21 -17.88 5.98
N PRO A 20 -24.72 -17.12 6.96
CA PRO A 20 -25.11 -15.75 6.72
C PRO A 20 -23.87 -14.98 6.27
N ALA A 21 -23.88 -14.52 5.01
CA ALA A 21 -22.91 -13.53 4.58
C ALA A 21 -23.06 -12.32 5.49
N LEU A 22 -21.95 -11.78 6.00
CA LEU A 22 -21.97 -10.46 6.63
C LEU A 22 -22.53 -9.48 5.60
N ALA A 23 -23.72 -8.93 5.87
CA ALA A 23 -24.32 -7.94 4.99
C ALA A 23 -23.40 -6.71 4.94
N ALA A 24 -23.28 -6.09 3.77
CA ALA A 24 -22.65 -4.78 3.68
C ALA A 24 -23.38 -3.76 4.58
N ASP A 25 -22.68 -2.68 4.89
CA ASP A 25 -23.27 -1.51 5.53
C ASP A 25 -24.54 -1.04 4.78
N SER A 26 -25.47 -0.42 5.50
CA SER A 26 -26.62 0.22 4.87
C SER A 26 -26.18 1.42 4.02
N ALA A 27 -27.03 1.89 3.10
CA ALA A 27 -26.75 3.08 2.30
C ALA A 27 -26.37 4.31 3.15
N GLN A 28 -27.05 4.51 4.28
CA GLN A 28 -26.77 5.65 5.16
C GLN A 28 -25.43 5.45 5.89
N ASP A 29 -25.15 4.24 6.39
CA ASP A 29 -23.89 3.96 7.08
C ASP A 29 -22.69 4.07 6.13
N PHE A 30 -22.83 3.61 4.89
CA PHE A 30 -21.81 3.77 3.85
C PHE A 30 -21.53 5.24 3.56
N VAL A 31 -22.58 6.05 3.38
CA VAL A 31 -22.44 7.50 3.14
C VAL A 31 -21.77 8.18 4.32
N ASP A 32 -22.17 7.88 5.54
CA ASP A 32 -21.60 8.48 6.74
C ASP A 32 -20.09 8.19 6.83
N LYS A 33 -19.70 6.92 6.67
CA LYS A 33 -18.29 6.50 6.71
C LYS A 33 -17.48 7.07 5.54
N ALA A 34 -17.99 6.98 4.31
CA ALA A 34 -17.29 7.46 3.12
C ALA A 34 -17.09 8.98 3.13
N ALA A 35 -18.10 9.74 3.55
CA ALA A 35 -18.01 11.20 3.66
C ALA A 35 -17.04 11.64 4.76
N ILE A 36 -17.08 11.00 5.94
CA ILE A 36 -16.16 11.30 7.05
C ILE A 36 -14.72 10.95 6.66
N GLY A 37 -14.49 9.74 6.12
CA GLY A 37 -13.17 9.29 5.68
C GLY A 37 -12.61 10.19 4.58
N GLY A 38 -13.39 10.45 3.53
CA GLY A 38 -12.98 11.33 2.43
C GLY A 38 -12.71 12.77 2.87
N LYS A 39 -13.47 13.31 3.83
CA LYS A 39 -13.18 14.63 4.42
C LYS A 39 -11.88 14.62 5.22
N PHE A 40 -11.67 13.59 6.04
CA PHE A 40 -10.45 13.43 6.83
C PHE A 40 -9.20 13.32 5.93
N GLU A 41 -9.27 12.54 4.85
CA GLU A 41 -8.16 12.36 3.92
C GLU A 41 -7.80 13.69 3.23
N VAL A 42 -8.79 14.47 2.80
CA VAL A 42 -8.56 15.81 2.23
C VAL A 42 -7.94 16.76 3.26
N ASP A 43 -8.50 16.83 4.47
CA ASP A 43 -8.06 17.81 5.47
C ASP A 43 -6.68 17.45 6.05
N SER A 44 -6.41 16.18 6.32
CA SER A 44 -5.08 15.72 6.74
C SER A 44 -4.02 15.93 5.64
N SER A 45 -4.39 15.76 4.37
CA SER A 45 -3.49 16.02 3.24
C SER A 45 -3.15 17.50 3.06
N LYS A 46 -4.09 18.42 3.36
CA LYS A 46 -3.77 19.85 3.38
C LYS A 46 -2.73 20.18 4.45
N ILE A 47 -2.83 19.57 5.63
CA ILE A 47 -1.81 19.73 6.69
C ILE A 47 -0.46 19.19 6.20
N ALA A 48 -0.44 18.03 5.54
CA ALA A 48 0.79 17.44 5.02
C ALA A 48 1.43 18.28 3.90
N GLN A 49 0.65 18.90 3.02
CA GLN A 49 1.16 19.83 2.01
C GLN A 49 2.01 20.94 2.63
N ASP A 50 1.52 21.50 3.74
CA ASP A 50 2.17 22.63 4.42
C ASP A 50 3.36 22.19 5.27
N LYS A 51 3.25 21.04 5.97
CA LYS A 51 4.15 20.67 7.07
C LYS A 51 5.09 19.49 6.79
N ALA A 52 4.80 18.64 5.80
CA ALA A 52 5.68 17.52 5.48
C ALA A 52 7.05 18.03 4.99
N GLN A 53 8.09 17.25 5.21
CA GLN A 53 9.43 17.54 4.71
C GLN A 53 9.76 16.76 3.43
N ASP A 54 9.22 15.54 3.30
CA ASP A 54 9.44 14.68 2.15
C ASP A 54 8.58 15.11 0.95
N GLN A 55 9.23 15.34 -0.20
CA GLN A 55 8.55 15.74 -1.43
C GLN A 55 7.60 14.65 -1.96
N SER A 56 7.91 13.38 -1.76
CA SER A 56 7.01 12.27 -2.14
C SER A 56 5.71 12.30 -1.34
N ILE A 57 5.77 12.65 -0.06
CA ILE A 57 4.60 12.82 0.81
C ILE A 57 3.78 14.03 0.37
N LYS A 58 4.43 15.15 0.02
CA LYS A 58 3.71 16.29 -0.57
C LYS A 58 3.00 15.89 -1.85
N ASN A 59 3.70 15.25 -2.79
CA ASN A 59 3.07 14.82 -4.06
C ASN A 59 1.89 13.87 -3.83
N PHE A 60 2.02 12.95 -2.87
CA PHE A 60 0.91 12.09 -2.44
C PHE A 60 -0.26 12.90 -1.88
N ALA A 61 -0.01 13.83 -0.95
CA ALA A 61 -1.04 14.70 -0.38
C ALA A 61 -1.76 15.56 -1.43
N GLN A 62 -1.06 16.05 -2.45
CA GLN A 62 -1.68 16.77 -3.56
C GLN A 62 -2.64 15.87 -4.36
N THR A 63 -2.24 14.61 -4.56
CA THR A 63 -3.07 13.60 -5.23
C THR A 63 -4.33 13.30 -4.41
N MET A 64 -4.21 13.15 -3.09
CA MET A 64 -5.34 12.93 -2.19
C MET A 64 -6.35 14.08 -2.23
N ILE A 65 -5.87 15.33 -2.13
CA ILE A 65 -6.73 16.52 -2.18
C ILE A 65 -7.55 16.55 -3.49
N ARG A 66 -6.90 16.24 -4.62
CA ARG A 66 -7.56 16.23 -5.92
C ARG A 66 -8.59 15.10 -6.04
N ASP A 67 -8.17 13.87 -5.78
CA ASP A 67 -8.96 12.68 -6.08
C ASP A 67 -10.09 12.48 -5.06
N HIS A 68 -9.80 12.61 -3.75
CA HIS A 68 -10.84 12.52 -2.72
C HIS A 68 -11.76 13.75 -2.76
N GLY A 69 -11.25 14.94 -3.09
CA GLY A 69 -12.10 16.12 -3.33
C GLY A 69 -13.13 15.88 -4.44
N ALA A 70 -12.71 15.27 -5.55
CA ALA A 70 -13.62 14.90 -6.64
C ALA A 70 -14.61 13.79 -6.23
N ALA A 71 -14.14 12.77 -5.49
CA ALA A 71 -15.00 11.70 -4.98
C ALA A 71 -16.06 12.23 -4.01
N ASN A 72 -15.69 13.12 -3.10
CA ASN A 72 -16.60 13.75 -2.12
C ASN A 72 -17.70 14.55 -2.84
N ALA A 73 -17.35 15.39 -3.82
CA ALA A 73 -18.32 16.16 -4.59
C ALA A 73 -19.32 15.25 -5.35
N LYS A 74 -18.83 14.11 -5.86
CA LYS A 74 -19.68 13.12 -6.50
C LYS A 74 -20.60 12.42 -5.50
N LEU A 75 -20.10 12.06 -4.32
CA LEU A 75 -20.91 11.48 -3.24
C LEU A 75 -22.01 12.46 -2.77
N GLU A 76 -21.69 13.74 -2.62
CA GLU A 76 -22.67 14.79 -2.29
C GLU A 76 -23.79 14.89 -3.34
N THR A 77 -23.44 14.80 -4.62
CA THR A 77 -24.43 14.80 -5.71
C THR A 77 -25.38 13.60 -5.60
N ILE A 78 -24.82 12.39 -5.45
CA ILE A 78 -25.61 11.16 -5.34
C ILE A 78 -26.50 11.20 -4.10
N THR A 79 -25.97 11.61 -2.95
CA THR A 79 -26.72 11.65 -1.70
C THR A 79 -27.87 12.66 -1.76
N GLY A 80 -27.69 13.81 -2.43
CA GLY A 80 -28.76 14.76 -2.70
C GLY A 80 -29.92 14.14 -3.51
N GLU A 81 -29.60 13.42 -4.58
CA GLU A 81 -30.60 12.71 -5.41
C GLU A 81 -31.30 11.58 -4.65
N GLN A 82 -30.54 10.83 -3.84
CA GLN A 82 -31.04 9.72 -3.04
C GLN A 82 -31.70 10.16 -1.72
N LYS A 83 -31.68 11.47 -1.41
CA LYS A 83 -32.17 12.08 -0.16
C LYS A 83 -31.53 11.48 1.11
N LEU A 84 -30.27 11.07 0.99
CA LEU A 84 -29.45 10.61 2.11
C LEU A 84 -28.80 11.81 2.80
N LYS A 85 -28.48 11.64 4.08
CA LYS A 85 -27.81 12.70 4.85
C LYS A 85 -26.30 12.56 4.71
N VAL A 86 -25.60 13.68 4.62
CA VAL A 86 -24.13 13.73 4.65
C VAL A 86 -23.70 14.37 5.96
N PRO A 87 -22.84 13.74 6.76
CA PRO A 87 -22.25 14.36 7.94
C PRO A 87 -21.45 15.61 7.55
N THR A 88 -21.66 16.71 8.28
CA THR A 88 -20.93 17.97 8.05
C THR A 88 -19.66 18.08 8.88
N ALA A 89 -19.51 17.23 9.90
CA ALA A 89 -18.37 17.18 10.79
C ALA A 89 -17.69 15.81 10.73
N LEU A 90 -16.39 15.78 11.09
CA LEU A 90 -15.69 14.53 11.35
C LEU A 90 -16.24 13.89 12.63
N ASP A 91 -16.14 12.57 12.73
CA ASP A 91 -16.34 11.89 14.01
C ASP A 91 -15.18 12.19 14.98
N ALA A 92 -15.36 11.78 16.24
CA ALA A 92 -14.41 12.06 17.30
C ALA A 92 -13.01 11.45 17.03
N GLN A 93 -12.94 10.29 16.37
CA GLN A 93 -11.67 9.63 16.08
C GLN A 93 -10.90 10.42 15.02
N HIS A 94 -11.53 10.69 13.88
CA HIS A 94 -10.92 11.41 12.77
C HIS A 94 -10.59 12.86 13.14
N GLN A 95 -11.43 13.52 13.94
CA GLN A 95 -11.11 14.85 14.48
C GLN A 95 -9.89 14.79 15.39
N GLY A 96 -9.83 13.81 16.30
CA GLY A 96 -8.68 13.66 17.20
C GLY A 96 -7.38 13.37 16.46
N ASP A 97 -7.41 12.57 15.39
CA ASP A 97 -6.23 12.28 14.59
C ASP A 97 -5.80 13.48 13.73
N LEU A 98 -6.76 14.26 13.21
CA LEU A 98 -6.48 15.52 12.52
C LEU A 98 -5.84 16.54 13.48
N ASP A 99 -6.35 16.67 14.70
CA ASP A 99 -5.83 17.57 15.72
C ASP A 99 -4.41 17.16 16.15
N LYS A 100 -4.14 15.86 16.30
CA LYS A 100 -2.78 15.35 16.58
C LYS A 100 -1.82 15.74 15.46
N LEU A 101 -2.19 15.51 14.20
CA LEU A 101 -1.37 15.84 13.06
C LEU A 101 -1.14 17.35 12.94
N GLN A 102 -2.18 18.16 13.16
CA GLN A 102 -2.11 19.62 13.15
C GLN A 102 -1.17 20.15 14.23
N ASN A 103 -1.16 19.56 15.41
CA ASN A 103 -0.37 20.05 16.55
C ASN A 103 1.02 19.40 16.65
N ALA A 104 1.34 18.42 15.81
CA ALA A 104 2.65 17.78 15.78
C ALA A 104 3.76 18.75 15.36
N GLN A 105 4.94 18.58 15.96
CA GLN A 105 6.17 19.25 15.52
C GLN A 105 6.77 18.49 14.34
N PRO A 106 7.38 19.18 13.35
CA PRO A 106 8.07 18.50 12.25
C PRO A 106 9.26 17.65 12.74
N PRO A 107 9.58 16.52 12.06
CA PRO A 107 8.89 16.01 10.88
C PRO A 107 7.58 15.31 11.23
N ILE A 108 6.49 15.68 10.52
CA ILE A 108 5.18 15.03 10.68
C ILE A 108 5.02 13.80 9.77
N ASP A 109 5.99 13.59 8.89
CA ASP A 109 5.98 12.63 7.79
C ASP A 109 5.61 11.19 8.21
N PRO A 110 6.19 10.60 9.28
CA PRO A 110 5.81 9.23 9.68
C PRO A 110 4.37 9.14 10.19
N ALA A 111 3.93 10.12 10.99
CA ALA A 111 2.58 10.14 11.54
C ALA A 111 1.53 10.26 10.42
N TYR A 112 1.78 11.12 9.44
CA TYR A 112 0.91 11.25 8.27
C TYR A 112 0.85 9.95 7.46
N VAL A 113 1.99 9.30 7.21
CA VAL A 113 2.04 8.05 6.44
C VAL A 113 1.28 6.93 7.14
N ASP A 114 1.46 6.74 8.44
CA ASP A 114 0.73 5.73 9.20
C ASP A 114 -0.79 5.98 9.19
N MET A 115 -1.21 7.22 9.37
CA MET A 115 -2.63 7.61 9.29
C MET A 115 -3.23 7.30 7.92
N GLN A 116 -2.51 7.62 6.84
CA GLN A 116 -2.98 7.39 5.48
C GLN A 116 -3.02 5.92 5.11
N ARG A 117 -2.05 5.10 5.56
CA ARG A 117 -2.09 3.64 5.36
C ARG A 117 -3.33 3.01 5.99
N LYS A 118 -3.65 3.40 7.23
CA LYS A 118 -4.84 2.91 7.93
C LYS A 118 -6.12 3.37 7.24
N ALA A 119 -6.25 4.67 6.94
CA ALA A 119 -7.42 5.22 6.28
C ALA A 119 -7.70 4.53 4.94
N HIS A 120 -6.66 4.31 4.13
CA HIS A 120 -6.80 3.65 2.83
C HIS A 120 -7.11 2.16 2.93
N ALA A 121 -6.61 1.46 3.95
CA ALA A 121 -7.00 0.07 4.19
C ALA A 121 -8.49 -0.03 4.52
N ASP A 122 -8.95 0.79 5.48
CA ASP A 122 -10.36 0.83 5.89
C ASP A 122 -11.28 1.26 4.73
N ALA A 123 -10.85 2.23 3.92
CA ALA A 123 -11.61 2.72 2.76
C ALA A 123 -11.71 1.66 1.65
N VAL A 124 -10.63 0.94 1.34
CA VAL A 124 -10.69 -0.15 0.35
C VAL A 124 -11.67 -1.23 0.80
N ASP A 125 -11.61 -1.66 2.07
CA ASP A 125 -12.51 -2.68 2.61
C ASP A 125 -13.99 -2.23 2.57
N LEU A 126 -14.26 -0.98 2.97
CA LEU A 126 -15.61 -0.39 2.93
C LEU A 126 -16.16 -0.36 1.50
N PHE A 127 -15.37 0.16 0.56
CA PHE A 127 -15.80 0.35 -0.82
C PHE A 127 -15.93 -0.98 -1.58
N GLU A 128 -15.05 -1.95 -1.34
CA GLU A 128 -15.18 -3.29 -1.95
C GLU A 128 -16.44 -4.02 -1.45
N SER A 129 -16.68 -3.97 -0.14
CA SER A 129 -17.87 -4.59 0.47
C SER A 129 -19.15 -3.97 -0.09
N TYR A 130 -19.23 -2.64 -0.12
CA TYR A 130 -20.43 -1.95 -0.60
C TYR A 130 -20.61 -2.11 -2.13
N ALA A 131 -19.53 -2.10 -2.90
CA ALA A 131 -19.58 -2.38 -4.34
C ALA A 131 -20.19 -3.75 -4.67
N ARG A 132 -19.92 -4.77 -3.82
CA ARG A 132 -20.41 -6.14 -3.99
C ARG A 132 -21.84 -6.28 -3.46
N ASP A 133 -22.06 -5.93 -2.20
CA ASP A 133 -23.25 -6.33 -1.43
C ASP A 133 -24.14 -5.16 -1.01
N GLY A 134 -23.82 -3.92 -1.40
CA GLY A 134 -24.59 -2.72 -1.02
C GLY A 134 -26.05 -2.76 -1.48
N ASP A 135 -26.89 -2.01 -0.76
CA ASP A 135 -28.35 -1.97 -0.88
C ASP A 135 -28.88 -0.82 -1.77
N ASN A 136 -28.06 0.19 -2.09
CA ASN A 136 -28.41 1.29 -2.99
C ASN A 136 -27.61 1.25 -4.30
N ALA A 137 -28.31 1.07 -5.43
CA ALA A 137 -27.68 0.88 -6.73
C ALA A 137 -26.75 2.03 -7.17
N ALA A 138 -27.11 3.29 -6.91
CA ALA A 138 -26.28 4.43 -7.28
C ALA A 138 -24.97 4.48 -6.46
N LEU A 139 -25.08 4.20 -5.16
CA LEU A 139 -23.91 4.12 -4.27
C LEU A 139 -23.03 2.90 -4.58
N LYS A 140 -23.60 1.76 -5.01
CA LYS A 140 -22.80 0.61 -5.49
C LYS A 140 -21.97 1.00 -6.72
N THR A 141 -22.57 1.67 -7.69
CA THR A 141 -21.86 2.13 -8.89
C THR A 141 -20.76 3.13 -8.51
N PHE A 142 -21.04 4.06 -7.61
CA PHE A 142 -20.03 4.96 -7.07
C PHE A 142 -18.88 4.21 -6.42
N ALA A 143 -19.18 3.24 -5.55
CA ALA A 143 -18.17 2.43 -4.89
C ALA A 143 -17.30 1.68 -5.92
N GLN A 144 -17.91 0.97 -6.87
CA GLN A 144 -17.22 0.25 -7.94
C GLN A 144 -16.27 1.14 -8.75
N GLN A 145 -16.69 2.37 -9.06
CA GLN A 145 -15.87 3.33 -9.84
C GLN A 145 -14.73 3.94 -9.02
N THR A 146 -14.78 3.83 -7.68
CA THR A 146 -13.83 4.48 -6.78
C THR A 146 -12.79 3.50 -6.21
N VAL A 147 -13.15 2.21 -6.05
CA VAL A 147 -12.28 1.16 -5.47
C VAL A 147 -10.88 1.12 -6.07
N ASP A 148 -10.76 1.17 -7.41
CA ASP A 148 -9.45 1.05 -8.06
C ASP A 148 -8.54 2.25 -7.77
N THR A 149 -9.13 3.43 -7.61
CA THR A 149 -8.40 4.64 -7.21
C THR A 149 -7.91 4.53 -5.76
N LEU A 150 -8.76 4.07 -4.85
CA LEU A 150 -8.37 3.84 -3.45
C LEU A 150 -7.26 2.79 -3.32
N LYS A 151 -7.31 1.70 -4.10
CA LYS A 151 -6.24 0.70 -4.16
C LYS A 151 -4.92 1.29 -4.68
N MET A 152 -5.00 2.11 -5.72
CA MET A 152 -3.83 2.80 -6.27
C MET A 152 -3.20 3.74 -5.23
N HIS A 153 -4.01 4.53 -4.53
CA HIS A 153 -3.54 5.40 -3.45
C HIS A 153 -2.94 4.61 -2.30
N ARG A 154 -3.57 3.49 -1.88
CA ARG A 154 -3.00 2.57 -0.89
C ARG A 154 -1.61 2.08 -1.32
N GLN A 155 -1.45 1.66 -2.57
CA GLN A 155 -0.15 1.22 -3.08
C GLN A 155 0.89 2.36 -3.08
N MET A 156 0.48 3.60 -3.37
CA MET A 156 1.39 4.74 -3.30
C MET A 156 1.88 4.99 -1.87
N ILE A 157 0.99 4.97 -0.88
CA ILE A 157 1.40 5.23 0.51
C ILE A 157 2.22 4.09 1.10
N GLU A 158 1.95 2.84 0.75
CA GLU A 158 2.79 1.69 1.14
C GLU A 158 4.21 1.79 0.56
N LYS A 159 4.35 2.28 -0.68
CA LYS A 159 5.67 2.54 -1.28
C LYS A 159 6.43 3.64 -0.56
N ILE A 160 5.74 4.71 -0.15
CA ILE A 160 6.34 5.79 0.64
C ILE A 160 6.80 5.27 2.00
N ALA A 161 5.95 4.49 2.68
CA ALA A 161 6.29 3.89 3.97
C ALA A 161 7.53 2.99 3.89
N ALA A 162 7.59 2.10 2.89
CA ALA A 162 8.76 1.24 2.68
C ALA A 162 10.05 2.04 2.41
N ALA A 163 9.94 3.19 1.73
CA ALA A 163 11.07 4.09 1.53
C ALA A 163 11.49 4.79 2.84
N GLN A 164 10.54 5.20 3.69
CA GLN A 164 10.83 5.77 5.01
C GLN A 164 11.52 4.75 5.92
N ASP A 165 11.05 3.50 5.95
CA ASP A 165 11.67 2.42 6.76
C ASP A 165 13.12 2.14 6.33
N SER A 166 13.39 2.29 5.03
CA SER A 166 14.73 2.18 4.46
C SER A 166 15.64 3.36 4.82
N ILE A 167 15.08 4.50 5.21
CA ILE A 167 15.81 5.73 5.63
C ILE A 167 15.96 5.79 7.16
N THR A 168 14.97 5.36 7.94
CA THR A 168 14.96 5.40 9.41
C THR A 168 15.61 4.17 10.06
N GLY A 169 15.87 3.11 9.30
CA GLY A 169 16.63 1.97 9.76
C GLY A 169 15.93 1.09 10.81
N ALA A 170 14.60 1.11 10.86
CA ALA A 170 13.81 0.32 11.82
C ALA A 170 13.65 -1.18 11.47
N THR A 171 14.39 -1.68 10.47
CA THR A 171 14.79 -3.09 10.39
C THR A 171 16.30 -3.12 10.18
N THR A 172 17.04 -3.32 11.29
CA THR A 172 18.50 -3.50 11.39
C THR A 172 19.30 -2.95 10.20
N PRO A 173 19.69 -1.67 10.20
CA PRO A 173 20.21 -1.01 9.02
C PRO A 173 21.70 -1.27 8.86
N ALA A 174 22.10 -1.72 7.67
CA ALA A 174 23.42 -1.42 7.16
C ALA A 174 23.54 0.10 7.01
N VAL A 175 24.39 0.71 7.84
CA VAL A 175 24.62 2.14 7.90
C VAL A 175 25.16 2.65 6.56
N LYS A 176 24.39 3.52 5.89
CA LYS A 176 24.94 4.46 4.90
C LYS A 176 25.69 5.55 5.65
N THR A 177 27.02 5.51 5.61
CA THR A 177 27.83 6.72 5.84
C THR A 177 27.92 7.49 4.53
N THR A 178 27.42 8.72 4.56
CA THR A 178 27.70 9.88 3.69
C THR A 178 28.39 9.66 2.34
N ASN A 179 27.68 10.05 1.27
CA ASN A 179 28.13 10.48 -0.06
C ASN A 179 29.63 10.81 -0.23
N THR A 180 30.46 9.77 -0.32
CA THR A 180 31.71 9.81 -1.07
C THR A 180 31.85 8.42 -1.69
N PRO A 181 31.88 8.30 -3.04
CA PRO A 181 32.23 7.04 -3.66
C PRO A 181 33.68 6.74 -3.28
N ASN A 182 33.91 5.94 -2.24
CA ASN A 182 35.22 5.35 -2.06
C ASN A 182 35.32 4.20 -3.06
N ALA A 183 35.87 4.53 -4.23
CA ALA A 183 36.30 3.57 -5.21
C ALA A 183 37.51 2.81 -4.66
N ALA A 184 37.34 1.52 -4.34
CA ALA A 184 38.33 0.46 -4.64
C ALA A 184 38.02 -0.91 -3.99
N ALA A 185 37.21 -1.00 -2.92
CA ALA A 185 37.08 -2.28 -2.20
C ALA A 185 35.70 -2.48 -1.57
N LEU A 186 35.16 -3.70 -1.72
CA LEU A 186 33.97 -4.18 -1.02
C LEU A 186 34.28 -4.33 0.47
N VAL A 187 33.35 -3.90 1.33
CA VAL A 187 33.54 -3.99 2.78
C VAL A 187 32.91 -5.28 3.33
N PRO A 188 33.66 -6.18 4.01
CA PRO A 188 33.09 -7.34 4.67
C PRO A 188 32.08 -6.96 5.76
N GLY A 189 31.01 -7.74 5.94
CA GLY A 189 30.04 -7.53 7.02
C GLY A 189 28.80 -8.40 6.91
N ALA A 190 28.06 -8.52 8.02
CA ALA A 190 26.82 -9.30 8.06
C ALA A 190 25.75 -8.66 7.15
N ASN A 191 25.59 -9.22 5.96
CA ASN A 191 24.65 -8.73 4.97
C ASN A 191 23.26 -9.37 5.13
N SER A 192 22.22 -8.56 5.28
CA SER A 192 20.83 -9.01 5.45
C SER A 192 19.99 -8.94 4.18
N PHE A 193 20.60 -8.59 3.02
CA PHE A 193 19.88 -8.61 1.75
C PHE A 193 19.56 -10.05 1.33
N THR A 194 18.32 -10.26 0.87
CA THR A 194 17.96 -11.46 0.10
C THR A 194 18.61 -11.43 -1.28
N GLU A 195 18.69 -12.57 -1.95
CA GLU A 195 19.22 -12.65 -3.33
C GLU A 195 18.49 -11.70 -4.27
N THR A 196 17.16 -11.59 -4.13
CA THR A 196 16.33 -10.68 -4.92
C THR A 196 16.66 -9.21 -4.67
N GLN A 197 16.89 -8.83 -3.41
CA GLN A 197 17.29 -7.45 -3.06
C GLN A 197 18.71 -7.14 -3.56
N ALA A 198 19.62 -8.12 -3.49
CA ALA A 198 20.96 -7.98 -4.03
C ALA A 198 20.95 -7.78 -5.55
N LYS A 199 20.14 -8.60 -6.24
CA LYS A 199 19.94 -8.50 -7.68
C LYS A 199 19.40 -7.13 -8.09
N SER A 200 18.32 -6.67 -7.45
CA SER A 200 17.71 -5.36 -7.75
C SER A 200 18.73 -4.23 -7.61
N ARG A 201 19.54 -4.23 -6.54
CA ARG A 201 20.54 -3.18 -6.31
C ARG A 201 21.66 -3.18 -7.35
N ILE A 202 22.08 -4.36 -7.78
CA ILE A 202 23.08 -4.49 -8.85
C ILE A 202 22.50 -3.97 -10.17
N GLU A 203 21.23 -4.25 -10.45
CA GLU A 203 20.52 -3.73 -11.63
C GLU A 203 20.38 -2.20 -11.58
N ASP A 204 19.99 -1.64 -10.42
CA ASP A 204 19.91 -0.19 -10.19
C ASP A 204 21.27 0.52 -10.33
N ALA A 205 22.38 -0.19 -10.10
CA ALA A 205 23.75 0.29 -10.31
C ALA A 205 24.18 0.27 -11.80
N GLY A 206 23.26 -0.03 -12.72
CA GLY A 206 23.47 0.01 -14.16
C GLY A 206 24.07 -1.28 -14.75
N TYR A 207 23.98 -2.39 -14.02
CA TYR A 207 24.34 -3.71 -14.54
C TYR A 207 23.09 -4.43 -15.07
N SER A 208 23.26 -5.35 -16.00
CA SER A 208 22.17 -6.18 -16.53
C SER A 208 22.56 -7.66 -16.53
N ASN A 209 21.64 -8.58 -16.83
CA ASN A 209 21.92 -10.02 -16.88
C ASN A 209 22.56 -10.59 -15.59
N VAL A 210 22.11 -10.12 -14.43
CA VAL A 210 22.66 -10.54 -13.13
C VAL A 210 22.34 -12.01 -12.88
N SER A 211 23.37 -12.81 -12.61
CA SER A 211 23.28 -14.26 -12.45
C SER A 211 24.32 -14.79 -11.45
N LYS A 212 24.12 -16.03 -10.98
CA LYS A 212 25.03 -16.72 -10.05
C LYS A 212 25.31 -15.93 -8.78
N LEU A 213 24.30 -15.19 -8.28
CA LEU A 213 24.43 -14.46 -7.04
C LEU A 213 24.51 -15.43 -5.86
N ALA A 214 25.58 -15.36 -5.11
CA ALA A 214 25.77 -16.10 -3.88
C ALA A 214 26.47 -15.21 -2.85
N LYS A 215 26.11 -15.37 -1.58
CA LYS A 215 26.79 -14.69 -0.48
C LYS A 215 28.02 -15.49 -0.09
N ASP A 216 29.17 -14.82 0.01
CA ASP A 216 30.42 -15.42 0.46
C ASP A 216 30.57 -15.41 2.00
N ASP A 217 31.67 -15.99 2.49
CA ASP A 217 31.98 -16.08 3.92
C ASP A 217 32.26 -14.70 4.56
N GLN A 218 32.51 -13.67 3.75
CA GLN A 218 32.66 -12.27 4.18
C GLN A 218 31.32 -11.52 4.23
N GLY A 219 30.24 -12.20 3.86
CA GLY A 219 28.90 -11.67 3.77
C GLY A 219 28.66 -10.79 2.54
N ILE A 220 29.52 -10.84 1.53
CA ILE A 220 29.40 -10.08 0.29
C ILE A 220 28.62 -10.92 -0.72
N TRP A 221 27.62 -10.32 -1.37
CA TRP A 221 26.95 -10.93 -2.51
C TRP A 221 27.86 -10.85 -3.73
N ARG A 222 28.25 -12.00 -4.29
CA ARG A 222 29.07 -12.10 -5.52
C ARG A 222 28.29 -12.77 -6.64
N GLY A 223 28.42 -12.25 -7.85
CA GLY A 223 27.76 -12.81 -9.02
C GLY A 223 28.42 -12.39 -10.32
N GLN A 224 27.74 -12.68 -11.42
CA GLN A 224 28.11 -12.24 -12.77
C GLN A 224 27.04 -11.31 -13.30
N ALA A 225 27.45 -10.22 -13.93
CA ALA A 225 26.53 -9.29 -14.57
C ALA A 225 27.17 -8.68 -15.83
N THR A 226 26.38 -8.01 -16.65
CA THR A 226 26.82 -7.31 -17.85
C THR A 226 26.88 -5.82 -17.59
N LYS A 227 28.00 -5.17 -17.92
CA LYS A 227 28.13 -3.70 -17.92
C LYS A 227 28.80 -3.29 -19.22
N SER A 228 28.21 -2.32 -19.93
CA SER A 228 28.70 -1.88 -21.25
C SER A 228 28.88 -3.03 -22.26
N GLY A 229 28.02 -4.05 -22.22
CA GLY A 229 28.06 -5.21 -23.12
C GLY A 229 29.10 -6.29 -22.77
N GLN A 230 29.89 -6.10 -21.71
CA GLN A 230 30.88 -7.08 -21.24
C GLN A 230 30.38 -7.78 -19.97
N SER A 231 30.58 -9.10 -19.90
CA SER A 231 30.35 -9.89 -18.69
C SER A 231 31.45 -9.61 -17.68
N VAL A 232 31.08 -9.16 -16.49
CA VAL A 232 31.97 -8.79 -15.39
C VAL A 232 31.51 -9.46 -14.09
N ALA A 233 32.48 -9.84 -13.26
CA ALA A 233 32.19 -10.22 -11.88
C ALA A 233 31.71 -8.97 -11.13
N VAL A 234 30.69 -9.13 -10.29
CA VAL A 234 30.12 -8.04 -9.52
C VAL A 234 30.02 -8.45 -8.06
N GLY A 235 30.32 -7.52 -7.17
CA GLY A 235 30.13 -7.64 -5.74
C GLY A 235 29.16 -6.59 -5.22
N LEU A 236 28.35 -6.97 -4.24
CA LEU A 236 27.51 -6.10 -3.43
C LEU A 236 27.86 -6.34 -1.95
N ASP A 237 28.40 -5.33 -1.29
CA ASP A 237 28.74 -5.42 0.13
C ASP A 237 27.53 -5.18 1.06
N TYR A 238 27.73 -5.34 2.37
CA TYR A 238 26.65 -5.13 3.34
C TYR A 238 26.15 -3.69 3.35
N GLN A 239 26.98 -2.71 2.97
CA GLN A 239 26.63 -1.29 2.94
C GLN A 239 25.81 -0.91 1.70
N GLY A 240 25.68 -1.83 0.75
CA GLY A 240 24.95 -1.61 -0.48
C GLY A 240 25.81 -1.07 -1.63
N ASN A 241 27.14 -1.08 -1.49
CA ASN A 241 28.04 -0.66 -2.56
C ASN A 241 28.16 -1.78 -3.60
N VAL A 242 27.98 -1.40 -4.88
CA VAL A 242 28.15 -2.31 -6.02
C VAL A 242 29.46 -1.97 -6.73
N VAL A 243 30.36 -2.95 -6.84
CA VAL A 243 31.61 -2.79 -7.62
C VAL A 243 31.79 -3.93 -8.61
N ALA A 244 32.44 -3.64 -9.73
CA ALA A 244 32.98 -4.69 -10.60
C ALA A 244 34.21 -5.28 -9.91
N ASP A 245 34.18 -6.59 -9.65
CA ASP A 245 35.29 -7.29 -9.03
C ASP A 245 36.39 -7.46 -10.09
N SER A 246 37.54 -6.84 -9.86
CA SER A 246 38.72 -7.02 -10.69
C SER A 246 39.50 -8.17 -10.07
N LYS A 247 39.66 -9.27 -10.81
CA LYS A 247 40.54 -10.37 -10.37
C LYS A 247 41.93 -9.88 -9.99
#